data_AF-A0A8H7NQY7-F1
#
_entry.id   AF-A0A8H7NQY7-F1
#
_cell.length_a   1.000
_cell.length_b   1.000
_cell.length_c   1.000
_cell.angle_alpha   90.00
_cell.angle_beta   90.00
_cell.angle_gamma   90.00
#
_symmetry.space_group_name_H-M   'P 1'
#
loop_
_entity.id
_entity.type
_entity.pdbx_description
1 polymer ?
#
loop_
_entity_poly.entity_id
_entity_poly.type
_entity_poly.pdbx_seq_one_letter_code
_entity_poly.pdbx_strand_id
1 'polypeptide(L)'
;MLSKSLFAALALVASASAQTYTDCDPTKKDCPAAPALGNKKISCDYTKGDCSDFTKTYDFDYSLSADKGAKFRIDTLGQAPTIASSKWIFFGRIDVVCQAAPGVGVITSVVLQSADLDEIDLEWVGGDDYHVQTNYFGKGDTSSWDRGGIHDVYSPLRTSTSTPSSGPPRRLTGLSTTL
;
A
#
# COMPACT_ATOMS: atom_id res chain seq x y z
N MET A 1 -4.55 -50.08 10.72
CA MET A 1 -4.90 -49.18 9.61
C MET A 1 -5.44 -47.88 10.19
N LEU A 2 -4.61 -46.85 10.34
CA LEU A 2 -5.07 -45.48 10.59
C LEU A 2 -4.26 -44.58 9.65
N SER A 3 -4.89 -44.19 8.54
CA SER A 3 -4.29 -43.30 7.56
C SER A 3 -4.19 -41.90 8.16
N LYS A 4 -2.97 -41.40 8.30
CA LYS A 4 -2.73 -39.98 8.59
C LYS A 4 -3.00 -39.21 7.30
N SER A 5 -4.15 -38.58 7.20
CA SER A 5 -4.43 -37.61 6.14
C SER A 5 -3.63 -36.35 6.41
N LEU A 6 -2.56 -36.15 5.65
CA LEU A 6 -1.76 -34.94 5.64
C LEU A 6 -2.50 -33.91 4.78
N PHE A 7 -3.20 -32.97 5.40
CA PHE A 7 -3.72 -31.79 4.69
C PHE A 7 -2.54 -30.83 4.46
N ALA A 8 -1.97 -30.86 3.26
CA ALA A 8 -1.08 -29.82 2.79
C ALA A 8 -1.93 -28.59 2.46
N ALA A 9 -1.94 -27.59 3.35
CA ALA A 9 -2.49 -26.28 3.03
C ALA A 9 -1.56 -25.63 2.00
N LEU A 10 -1.99 -25.62 0.75
CA LEU A 10 -1.32 -24.88 -0.32
C LEU A 10 -1.59 -23.39 -0.04
N ALA A 11 -0.67 -22.73 0.65
CA ALA A 11 -0.66 -21.27 0.71
C ALA A 11 -0.41 -20.78 -0.73
N LEU A 12 -1.49 -20.46 -1.44
CA LEU A 12 -1.40 -19.67 -2.65
C LEU A 12 -0.79 -18.33 -2.22
N VAL A 13 0.51 -18.18 -2.47
CA VAL A 13 1.15 -16.86 -2.52
C VAL A 13 0.51 -16.18 -3.72
N ALA A 14 -0.64 -15.54 -3.50
CA ALA A 14 -1.17 -14.58 -4.44
C ALA A 14 -0.18 -13.42 -4.40
N SER A 15 0.81 -13.44 -5.29
CA SER A 15 1.54 -12.24 -5.63
C SER A 15 0.51 -11.28 -6.21
N ALA A 16 0.10 -10.31 -5.41
CA ALA A 16 -0.69 -9.20 -5.89
C ALA A 16 0.21 -8.44 -6.88
N SER A 17 0.02 -8.69 -8.17
CA SER A 17 0.64 -7.87 -9.21
C SER A 17 -0.12 -6.55 -9.29
N ALA A 18 -0.01 -5.71 -8.25
CA ALA A 18 -0.30 -4.30 -8.39
C ALA A 18 0.86 -3.71 -9.19
N GLN A 19 0.75 -3.74 -10.53
CA GLN A 19 1.80 -3.18 -11.37
C GLN A 19 1.83 -1.66 -11.17
N THR A 20 2.77 -1.21 -10.36
CA THR A 20 3.03 0.19 -10.17
C THR A 20 3.53 0.80 -11.48
N TYR A 21 3.07 2.01 -11.79
CA TYR A 21 3.41 2.69 -13.03
C TYR A 21 3.94 4.09 -12.75
N THR A 22 4.64 4.66 -13.74
CA THR A 22 5.15 6.03 -13.71
C THR A 22 4.88 6.70 -15.05
N ASP A 23 4.42 7.95 -15.03
CA ASP A 23 4.25 8.75 -16.26
C ASP A 23 5.60 9.10 -16.90
N CYS A 24 6.64 9.21 -16.06
CA CYS A 24 7.96 9.63 -16.47
C CYS A 24 9.04 8.91 -15.65
N ASP A 25 9.70 7.94 -16.28
CA ASP A 25 10.86 7.25 -15.73
C ASP A 25 12.16 8.04 -16.03
N PRO A 26 12.80 8.65 -15.01
CA PRO A 26 14.01 9.44 -15.19
C PRO A 26 15.25 8.61 -15.55
N THR A 27 15.18 7.27 -15.50
CA THR A 27 16.25 6.39 -15.99
C THR A 27 16.19 6.18 -17.51
N LYS A 28 15.10 6.59 -18.15
CA LYS A 28 14.85 6.40 -19.59
C LYS A 28 14.78 7.69 -20.37
N LYS A 29 14.37 8.79 -19.73
CA LYS A 29 14.17 10.10 -20.37
C LYS A 29 14.28 11.23 -19.35
N ASP A 30 14.44 12.45 -19.84
CA ASP A 30 14.36 13.64 -19.00
C ASP A 30 12.94 13.83 -18.48
N CYS A 31 12.82 14.02 -17.18
CA CYS A 31 11.55 14.18 -16.48
C CYS A 31 11.46 15.52 -15.76
N PRO A 32 10.25 16.12 -15.65
CA PRO A 32 10.04 17.27 -14.81
C PRO A 32 10.45 16.99 -13.36
N ALA A 33 11.02 17.99 -12.69
CA ALA A 33 11.37 17.86 -11.29
C ALA A 33 10.13 17.57 -10.43
N ALA A 34 10.19 16.50 -9.63
CA ALA A 34 9.12 16.13 -8.73
C ALA A 34 8.95 17.20 -7.61
N PRO A 35 7.71 17.61 -7.29
CA PRO A 35 7.49 18.63 -6.27
C PRO A 35 7.84 18.07 -4.88
N ALA A 36 8.95 18.55 -4.32
CA ALA A 36 9.46 18.08 -3.03
C ALA A 36 8.59 18.54 -1.85
N LEU A 37 8.49 17.69 -0.82
CA LEU A 37 7.95 18.02 0.50
C LEU A 37 8.88 18.97 1.25
N GLY A 38 10.20 18.80 1.07
CA GLY A 38 11.23 19.58 1.75
C GLY A 38 11.31 19.24 3.24
N ASN A 39 11.46 20.27 4.09
CA ASN A 39 11.53 20.15 5.54
C ASN A 39 10.16 20.20 6.23
N LYS A 40 9.07 20.15 5.46
CA LYS A 40 7.70 20.20 5.98
C LYS A 40 7.29 18.84 6.54
N LYS A 41 6.37 18.87 7.51
CA LYS A 41 5.69 17.69 8.03
C LYS A 41 4.23 17.74 7.59
N ILE A 42 3.72 16.60 7.11
CA ILE A 42 2.29 16.41 6.82
C ILE A 42 1.71 15.56 7.95
N SER A 43 0.55 15.96 8.46
CA SER A 43 -0.22 15.18 9.43
C SER A 43 -1.68 15.25 9.02
N CYS A 44 -2.19 14.13 8.51
CA CYS A 44 -3.56 13.98 8.06
C CYS A 44 -4.34 13.19 9.11
N ASP A 45 -5.45 13.73 9.59
CA ASP A 45 -6.39 13.04 10.46
C ASP A 45 -7.73 12.91 9.73
N TYR A 46 -7.91 11.79 9.03
CA TYR A 46 -9.12 11.55 8.23
C TYR A 46 -10.39 11.38 9.06
N THR A 47 -10.29 11.25 10.40
CA THR A 47 -11.48 11.30 11.26
C THR A 47 -12.07 12.71 11.35
N LYS A 48 -11.28 13.74 10.99
CA LYS A 48 -11.65 15.15 11.04
C LYS A 48 -11.95 15.78 9.68
N GLY A 49 -11.73 15.06 8.58
CA GLY A 49 -11.95 15.59 7.24
C GLY A 49 -10.91 15.11 6.24
N ASP A 50 -11.05 15.58 5.00
CA ASP A 50 -10.08 15.31 3.94
C ASP A 50 -8.74 16.02 4.19
N CYS A 51 -7.68 15.44 3.62
CA CYS A 51 -6.32 15.99 3.70
C CYS A 51 -5.90 16.56 2.35
N SER A 52 -5.61 17.86 2.28
CA SER A 52 -5.24 18.54 1.03
C SER A 52 -3.91 18.08 0.44
N ASP A 53 -3.06 17.44 1.23
CA ASP A 53 -1.79 16.89 0.77
C ASP A 53 -1.93 15.53 0.06
N PHE A 54 -3.14 14.99 -0.02
CA PHE A 54 -3.47 13.74 -0.70
C PHE A 54 -4.59 13.95 -1.71
N THR A 55 -4.45 13.32 -2.87
CA THR A 55 -5.42 13.41 -3.96
C THR A 55 -5.74 12.03 -4.49
N LYS A 56 -6.98 11.83 -4.92
CA LYS A 56 -7.40 10.63 -5.66
C LYS A 56 -6.58 10.48 -6.94
N THR A 57 -6.10 9.28 -7.25
CA THR A 57 -5.34 9.00 -8.49
C THR A 57 -6.24 8.66 -9.68
N TYR A 58 -7.47 8.22 -9.41
CA TYR A 58 -8.49 7.90 -10.40
C TYR A 58 -9.84 8.47 -9.97
N ASP A 59 -10.83 8.40 -10.85
CA ASP A 59 -12.20 8.76 -10.52
C ASP A 59 -12.84 7.64 -9.69
N PHE A 60 -12.77 7.80 -8.37
CA PHE A 60 -13.48 6.98 -7.39
C PHE A 60 -13.91 7.88 -6.24
N ASP A 61 -14.78 7.37 -5.37
CA ASP A 61 -15.09 8.02 -4.10
C ASP A 61 -14.72 7.11 -2.93
N TYR A 62 -14.29 7.74 -1.85
CA TYR A 62 -14.18 7.12 -0.53
C TYR A 62 -15.09 7.88 0.44
N SER A 63 -15.49 7.21 1.51
CA SER A 63 -16.29 7.85 2.57
C SER A 63 -15.42 8.16 3.77
N LEU A 64 -15.76 9.20 4.52
CA LEU A 64 -15.16 9.49 5.81
C LEU A 64 -16.01 8.90 6.93
N SER A 65 -15.34 8.34 7.94
CA SER A 65 -15.96 7.87 9.17
C SER A 65 -15.30 8.57 10.36
N ALA A 66 -16.11 9.02 11.31
CA ALA A 66 -15.65 9.76 12.48
C ALA A 66 -14.73 8.91 13.40
N ASP A 67 -14.81 7.58 13.31
CA ASP A 67 -14.05 6.63 14.12
C ASP A 67 -12.89 5.96 13.37
N LYS A 68 -12.95 5.86 12.03
CA LYS A 68 -11.98 5.10 11.22
C LYS A 68 -11.29 5.93 10.13
N GLY A 69 -11.72 7.17 9.92
CA GLY A 69 -11.18 8.03 8.89
C GLY A 69 -11.62 7.63 7.49
N ALA A 70 -10.69 7.67 6.52
CA ALA A 70 -10.99 7.41 5.12
C ALA A 70 -11.25 5.91 4.88
N LYS A 71 -12.39 5.60 4.26
CA LYS A 71 -12.85 4.24 3.97
C LYS A 71 -12.83 3.98 2.48
N PHE A 72 -11.86 3.17 2.07
CA PHE A 72 -11.67 2.65 0.72
C PHE A 72 -12.55 1.41 0.58
N ARG A 73 -13.57 1.48 -0.28
CA ARG A 73 -14.55 0.41 -0.47
C ARG A 73 -14.41 -0.19 -1.85
N ILE A 74 -14.45 -1.52 -1.90
CA ILE A 74 -14.58 -2.30 -3.13
C ILE A 74 -15.92 -3.02 -3.07
N ASP A 75 -16.80 -2.71 -4.00
CA ASP A 75 -18.12 -3.31 -4.20
C ASP A 75 -18.14 -4.23 -5.41
N THR A 76 -17.42 -3.87 -6.47
CA THR A 76 -17.42 -4.58 -7.74
C THR A 76 -16.01 -4.77 -8.28
N LEU A 77 -15.86 -5.78 -9.14
CA LEU A 77 -14.60 -6.03 -9.85
C LEU A 77 -14.13 -4.77 -10.60
N GLY A 78 -12.82 -4.51 -10.54
CA GLY A 78 -12.17 -3.39 -11.22
C GLY A 78 -12.11 -2.09 -10.41
N GLN A 79 -12.67 -2.06 -9.20
CA GLN A 79 -12.46 -0.93 -8.28
C GLN A 79 -11.12 -1.04 -7.55
N ALA A 80 -10.33 0.02 -7.61
CA ALA A 80 -9.04 0.15 -6.94
C ALA A 80 -8.90 1.56 -6.31
N PRO A 81 -9.74 1.90 -5.31
CA PRO A 81 -9.75 3.22 -4.70
C PRO A 81 -8.38 3.56 -4.11
N THR A 82 -7.75 4.63 -4.59
CA THR A 82 -6.34 4.96 -4.30
C THR A 82 -6.13 6.47 -4.12
N ILE A 83 -5.63 6.88 -2.96
CA ILE A 83 -5.12 8.25 -2.75
C ILE A 83 -3.60 8.25 -2.82
N ALA A 84 -3.03 9.35 -3.30
CA ALA A 84 -1.60 9.55 -3.34
C ALA A 84 -1.21 10.97 -2.94
N SER A 85 -0.08 11.09 -2.25
CA SER A 85 0.45 12.37 -1.75
C SER A 85 0.73 13.35 -2.90
N SER A 86 0.54 14.66 -2.74
CA SER A 86 0.83 15.65 -3.79
C SER A 86 2.31 16.03 -3.86
N LYS A 87 3.10 15.66 -2.84
CA LYS A 87 4.52 15.98 -2.70
C LYS A 87 5.34 14.71 -2.48
N TRP A 88 6.60 14.80 -2.89
CA TRP A 88 7.58 13.72 -2.80
C TRP A 88 8.45 13.91 -1.57
N ILE A 89 8.62 12.88 -0.76
CA ILE A 89 9.57 12.89 0.35
C ILE A 89 10.92 12.39 -0.17
N PHE A 90 12.05 12.89 0.35
CA PHE A 90 13.40 12.35 0.10
C PHE A 90 14.07 11.98 1.40
N PHE A 91 14.04 10.68 1.73
CA PHE A 91 14.35 10.20 3.07
C PHE A 91 13.40 10.72 4.14
N GLY A 92 13.31 9.99 5.25
CA GLY A 92 12.48 10.36 6.38
C GLY A 92 11.62 9.21 6.84
N ARG A 93 10.44 9.55 7.33
CA ARG A 93 9.52 8.62 7.99
C ARG A 93 8.10 8.86 7.50
N ILE A 94 7.40 7.78 7.21
CA ILE A 94 5.96 7.77 6.97
C ILE A 94 5.35 6.79 7.97
N ASP A 95 4.38 7.30 8.72
CA ASP A 95 3.54 6.50 9.61
C ASP A 95 2.12 6.50 9.04
N VAL A 96 1.54 5.32 8.84
CA VAL A 96 0.13 5.17 8.44
C VAL A 96 -0.60 4.38 9.52
N VAL A 97 -1.76 4.89 9.95
CA VAL A 97 -2.67 4.13 10.80
C VAL A 97 -3.79 3.61 9.91
N CYS A 98 -3.87 2.29 9.74
CA CYS A 98 -4.86 1.66 8.88
C CYS A 98 -5.49 0.43 9.55
N GLN A 99 -6.75 0.17 9.24
CA GLN A 99 -7.40 -1.11 9.45
C GLN A 99 -7.59 -1.73 8.07
N ALA A 100 -7.07 -2.94 7.85
CA ALA A 100 -7.14 -3.59 6.55
C ALA A 100 -8.56 -4.06 6.23
N ALA A 101 -8.93 -4.01 4.95
CA ALA A 101 -10.23 -4.44 4.47
C ALA A 101 -10.33 -5.98 4.48
N PRO A 102 -11.40 -6.56 5.06
CA PRO A 102 -11.62 -8.00 4.99
C PRO A 102 -12.14 -8.42 3.61
N GLY A 103 -11.91 -9.69 3.25
CA GLY A 103 -12.38 -10.29 2.01
C GLY A 103 -11.29 -11.10 1.33
N VAL A 104 -11.58 -12.33 0.91
CA VAL A 104 -10.61 -13.15 0.17
C VAL A 104 -10.29 -12.47 -1.15
N GLY A 105 -9.00 -12.27 -1.43
CA GLY A 105 -8.51 -11.57 -2.61
C GLY A 105 -8.47 -10.04 -2.47
N VAL A 106 -9.07 -9.47 -1.44
CA VAL A 106 -8.99 -8.02 -1.17
C VAL A 106 -7.63 -7.71 -0.54
N ILE A 107 -6.84 -6.82 -1.12
CA ILE A 107 -5.52 -6.40 -0.64
C ILE A 107 -5.64 -4.98 -0.14
N THR A 108 -5.22 -4.67 1.08
CA THR A 108 -4.99 -3.27 1.51
C THR A 108 -3.50 -2.98 1.41
N SER A 109 -3.10 -1.92 0.70
CA SER A 109 -1.68 -1.62 0.43
C SER A 109 -1.29 -0.22 0.88
N VAL A 110 -0.11 -0.10 1.49
CA VAL A 110 0.60 1.16 1.73
C VAL A 110 1.86 1.16 0.88
N VAL A 111 1.95 2.04 -0.12
CA VAL A 111 3.03 2.00 -1.13
C VAL A 111 3.82 3.30 -1.17
N LEU A 112 5.14 3.22 -1.05
CA LEU A 112 6.08 4.30 -1.30
C LEU A 112 6.81 4.04 -2.63
N GLN A 113 6.47 4.81 -3.66
CA GLN A 113 6.98 4.59 -5.00
C GLN A 113 7.69 5.83 -5.55
N SER A 114 8.86 5.62 -6.16
CA SER A 114 9.59 6.66 -6.85
C SER A 114 9.17 6.77 -8.34
N ALA A 115 9.64 7.82 -9.04
CA ALA A 115 9.36 7.98 -10.46
C ALA A 115 10.14 7.00 -11.35
N ASP A 116 11.27 6.47 -10.85
CA ASP A 116 12.02 5.39 -11.49
C ASP A 116 11.58 4.00 -11.05
N LEU A 117 10.47 3.86 -10.30
CA LEU A 117 9.94 2.59 -9.80
C LEU A 117 10.81 1.90 -8.73
N ASP A 118 11.59 2.65 -7.96
CA ASP A 118 11.94 2.18 -6.63
C ASP A 118 10.64 2.11 -5.81
N GLU A 119 10.37 0.98 -5.15
CA GLU A 119 9.15 0.74 -4.37
C GLU A 119 9.46 0.16 -2.98
N ILE A 120 8.68 0.55 -1.98
CA ILE A 120 8.55 -0.12 -0.67
C ILE A 120 7.07 -0.21 -0.39
N ASP A 121 6.56 -1.40 -0.12
CA ASP A 121 5.14 -1.62 0.09
C ASP A 121 4.88 -2.50 1.32
N LEU A 122 3.69 -2.30 1.88
CA LEU A 122 3.08 -3.13 2.91
C LEU A 122 1.71 -3.54 2.41
N GLU A 123 1.42 -4.84 2.43
CA GLU A 123 0.19 -5.42 1.90
C GLU A 123 -0.48 -6.33 2.92
N TRP A 124 -1.72 -6.02 3.27
CA TRP A 124 -2.58 -6.89 4.07
C TRP A 124 -3.56 -7.62 3.16
N VAL A 125 -3.61 -8.94 3.26
CA VAL A 125 -4.57 -9.76 2.53
C VAL A 125 -5.83 -9.91 3.38
N GLY A 126 -6.99 -9.54 2.86
CA GLY A 126 -8.27 -9.56 3.56
C GLY A 126 -8.78 -10.96 3.94
N GLY A 127 -8.12 -12.01 3.46
CA GLY A 127 -8.30 -13.39 3.90
C GLY A 127 -7.36 -13.83 5.03
N ASP A 128 -6.44 -12.97 5.46
CA ASP A 128 -5.41 -13.24 6.46
C ASP A 128 -5.47 -12.19 7.59
N ASP A 129 -5.96 -12.59 8.76
CA ASP A 129 -6.07 -11.74 9.96
C ASP A 129 -4.86 -11.87 10.89
N TYR A 130 -3.72 -12.35 10.38
CA TYR A 130 -2.53 -12.61 11.19
C TYR A 130 -1.25 -12.01 10.64
N HIS A 131 -1.21 -11.64 9.35
CA HIS A 131 0.04 -11.19 8.74
C HIS A 131 -0.10 -9.91 7.91
N VAL A 132 1.04 -9.25 7.75
CA VAL A 132 1.30 -8.25 6.72
C VAL A 132 2.44 -8.75 5.84
N GLN A 133 2.34 -8.53 4.54
CA GLN A 133 3.43 -8.75 3.60
C GLN A 133 4.19 -7.44 3.42
N THR A 134 5.51 -7.50 3.41
CA THR A 134 6.36 -6.38 3.00
C THR A 134 7.04 -6.74 1.70
N ASN A 135 7.19 -5.81 0.77
CA ASN A 135 8.00 -6.01 -0.41
C ASN A 135 8.77 -4.72 -0.76
N TYR A 136 9.72 -4.86 -1.67
CA TYR A 136 10.43 -3.71 -2.24
C TYR A 136 10.88 -3.99 -3.66
N PHE A 137 10.88 -2.95 -4.49
CA PHE A 137 11.44 -2.98 -5.83
C PHE A 137 12.52 -1.91 -5.98
N GLY A 138 13.56 -2.24 -6.74
CA GLY A 138 14.56 -1.27 -7.17
C GLY A 138 14.38 -1.06 -8.66
N LYS A 139 14.08 0.16 -9.08
CA LYS A 139 13.95 0.56 -10.49
C LYS A 139 12.99 -0.31 -11.31
N GLY A 140 11.92 -0.80 -10.69
CA GLY A 140 10.95 -1.68 -11.33
C GLY A 140 11.51 -3.05 -11.73
N ASP A 141 12.67 -3.45 -11.19
CA ASP A 141 13.26 -4.75 -11.48
C ASP A 141 12.38 -5.87 -10.91
N THR A 142 11.78 -6.69 -11.77
CA THR A 142 10.95 -7.85 -11.38
C THR A 142 11.62 -9.18 -11.71
N SER A 143 12.94 -9.19 -11.89
CA SER A 143 13.70 -10.39 -12.25
C SER A 143 13.71 -11.47 -11.16
N SER A 144 13.46 -11.09 -9.90
CA SER A 144 13.36 -11.99 -8.74
C SER A 144 12.14 -11.69 -7.86
N TRP A 145 11.81 -12.64 -6.99
CA TRP A 145 10.68 -12.59 -6.04
C TRP A 145 11.10 -12.91 -4.60
N ASP A 146 12.38 -12.67 -4.28
CA ASP A 146 13.01 -12.98 -2.98
C ASP A 146 13.06 -11.79 -2.02
N ARG A 147 12.37 -10.70 -2.37
CA ARG A 147 12.38 -9.41 -1.67
C ARG A 147 11.23 -9.25 -0.68
N GLY A 148 10.24 -10.13 -0.79
CA GLY A 148 9.08 -10.16 0.06
C GLY A 148 9.36 -10.76 1.43
N GLY A 149 8.61 -10.36 2.44
CA GLY A 149 8.60 -10.93 3.77
C GLY A 149 7.20 -10.97 4.34
N ILE A 150 6.91 -11.98 5.17
CA ILE A 150 5.64 -12.10 5.88
C ILE A 150 5.93 -11.86 7.36
N HIS A 151 5.15 -10.98 7.98
CA HIS A 151 5.35 -10.57 9.37
C HIS A 151 4.05 -10.69 10.16
N ASP A 152 4.16 -11.24 11.37
CA ASP A 152 3.03 -11.38 12.29
C ASP A 152 2.52 -10.00 12.74
N VAL A 153 1.20 -9.81 12.67
CA VAL A 153 0.48 -8.64 13.17
C VAL A 153 -0.80 -9.07 13.87
N TYR A 154 -1.21 -8.31 14.90
CA TYR A 154 -2.39 -8.66 15.67
C TYR A 154 -3.67 -8.15 15.00
N SER A 155 -4.50 -9.06 14.50
CA SER A 155 -5.86 -8.79 13.99
C SER A 155 -5.99 -7.53 13.10
N PRO A 156 -5.21 -7.42 12.01
CA PRO A 156 -5.18 -6.24 11.15
C PRO A 156 -6.51 -5.96 10.44
N LEU A 157 -7.40 -6.96 10.30
CA LEU A 157 -8.71 -6.77 9.68
C LEU A 157 -9.74 -6.19 10.65
N ARG A 158 -9.45 -6.20 11.96
CA ARG A 158 -10.36 -5.79 13.03
C ARG A 158 -9.88 -4.59 13.82
N THR A 159 -8.57 -4.36 13.86
CA THR A 159 -7.94 -3.31 14.64
C THR A 159 -7.09 -2.42 13.75
N SER A 160 -6.98 -1.14 14.11
CA SER A 160 -6.08 -0.22 13.42
C SER A 160 -4.64 -0.47 13.89
N THR A 161 -3.73 -0.66 12.94
CA THR A 161 -2.30 -0.83 13.20
C THR A 161 -1.53 0.37 12.65
N SER A 162 -0.49 0.80 13.37
CA SER A 162 0.44 1.84 12.89
C SER A 162 1.60 1.19 12.15
N THR A 163 1.89 1.64 10.94
CA THR A 163 2.96 1.10 10.10
C THR A 163 4.20 2.01 10.19
N PRO A 164 5.37 1.49 10.59
CA PRO A 164 6.61 2.24 10.48
C PRO A 164 7.21 2.03 9.09
N SER A 165 7.46 3.10 8.33
CA SER A 165 8.30 3.04 7.13
C SER A 165 9.33 4.17 7.08
N SER A 166 10.55 3.85 6.66
CA SER A 166 11.66 4.79 6.44
C SER A 166 12.40 4.42 5.15
N GLY A 167 12.70 5.38 4.27
CA GLY A 167 13.36 5.08 2.99
C GLY A 167 13.64 6.28 2.07
N PRO A 168 14.36 6.09 0.93
CA PRO A 168 14.81 7.11 -0.05
C PRO A 168 13.66 7.81 -0.82
N PRO A 169 13.86 8.65 -1.86
CA PRO A 169 12.84 9.60 -2.28
C PRO A 169 11.67 8.94 -2.98
N ARG A 170 10.50 9.06 -2.39
CA ARG A 170 9.30 8.33 -2.78
C ARG A 170 8.07 9.21 -2.56
N ARG A 171 7.04 8.97 -3.35
CA ARG A 171 5.68 9.45 -3.12
C ARG A 171 4.93 8.34 -2.38
N LEU A 172 4.13 8.64 -1.36
CA LEU A 172 3.15 7.66 -0.90
C LEU A 172 2.08 7.55 -1.99
N THR A 173 2.13 6.46 -2.77
CA THR A 173 1.32 6.21 -3.96
C THR A 173 0.06 5.40 -3.69
N GLY A 174 -0.12 4.87 -2.49
CA GLY A 174 -1.39 4.26 -2.11
C GLY A 174 -1.54 4.09 -0.61
N LEU A 175 -2.70 4.49 -0.09
CA LEU A 175 -3.50 3.60 0.74
C LEU A 175 -4.57 3.07 -0.24
N SER A 176 -4.36 1.86 -0.77
CA SER A 176 -5.24 1.29 -1.80
C SER A 176 -5.88 0.03 -1.30
N THR A 177 -7.07 -0.29 -1.79
CA THR A 177 -7.58 -1.64 -1.73
C THR A 177 -7.68 -2.20 -3.15
N THR A 178 -7.05 -3.33 -3.47
CA THR A 178 -7.14 -3.99 -4.79
C THR A 178 -7.73 -5.40 -4.67
N LEU A 179 -8.38 -5.89 -5.74
CA LEU A 179 -8.85 -7.28 -5.87
C LEU A 179 -7.84 -8.12 -6.67
#